data_AF-V3ZS98-F1
#
_entry.id   AF-V3ZS98-F1
#
_cell.length_a   1.000
_cell.length_b   1.000
_cell.length_c   1.000
_cell.angle_alpha   90.00
_cell.angle_beta   90.00
_cell.angle_gamma   90.00
#
_symmetry.space_group_name_H-M   'P 1'
#
loop_
_entity.id
_entity.type
_entity.pdbx_description
1 polymer ?
#
loop_
_entity_poly.entity_id
_entity_poly.type
_entity_poly.pdbx_seq_one_letter_code
_entity_poly.pdbx_strand_id
1 'polypeptide(L)'
;MTSLSVQWRRMGNEHFKNIPKELSPILVKERLIKANNCYYKADSYAGNPEEKASAKKNLAVTAGRIAEIFRRLKEKNSQIKFYYKECLSQFKEAMTIGSDNTEDWLIDIETKSLNVWLNLQEFLLDENMEDRIKSYETFIPFIIGSEIKSSAYKDLARCIFHLAISKLVDKDYKASLSLLKGAYSPLTEASTNTIRSKIAEEEIENLREDIFVQTCIAESMQALNIADAMLDSTIYNEEDVNFDKIWVIIDDYRNVINLTRGRDIEMEAIANSRIGNIYYPKDGH
;
A
#
# COMPACT_ATOMS: atom_id res chain seq x y z
N MET A 1 -12.78 2.77 -46.72
CA MET A 1 -11.67 1.82 -46.49
C MET A 1 -11.50 1.69 -44.98
N THR A 2 -11.52 0.48 -44.42
CA THR A 2 -11.34 0.28 -42.96
C THR A 2 -9.90 0.57 -42.57
N SER A 3 -9.68 1.43 -41.56
CA SER A 3 -8.33 1.80 -41.10
C SER A 3 -7.53 0.58 -40.65
N LEU A 4 -6.19 0.69 -40.72
CA LEU A 4 -5.29 -0.38 -40.28
C LEU A 4 -5.49 -0.71 -38.79
N SER A 5 -5.74 0.30 -37.95
CA SER A 5 -6.06 0.08 -36.53
C SER A 5 -7.29 -0.82 -36.35
N VAL A 6 -8.38 -0.52 -37.06
CA VAL A 6 -9.62 -1.32 -36.99
C VAL A 6 -9.38 -2.74 -37.51
N GLN A 7 -8.61 -2.92 -38.58
CA GLN A 7 -8.27 -4.25 -39.11
C GLN A 7 -7.49 -5.08 -38.07
N TRP A 8 -6.46 -4.51 -37.44
CA TRP A 8 -5.69 -5.19 -36.40
C TRP A 8 -6.54 -5.51 -35.16
N ARG A 9 -7.45 -4.63 -34.74
CA ARG A 9 -8.41 -4.94 -33.66
C ARG A 9 -9.33 -6.10 -34.02
N ARG A 10 -9.80 -6.19 -35.27
CA ARG A 10 -10.63 -7.32 -35.72
C ARG A 10 -9.86 -8.64 -35.64
N MET A 11 -8.62 -8.68 -36.12
CA MET A 11 -7.76 -9.87 -36.00
C MET A 11 -7.50 -10.25 -34.53
N GLY A 12 -7.24 -9.26 -33.66
CA GLY A 12 -7.08 -9.50 -32.23
C GLY A 12 -8.36 -10.08 -31.60
N ASN A 13 -9.53 -9.56 -31.99
CA ASN A 13 -10.83 -10.04 -31.51
C ASN A 13 -11.09 -11.49 -31.94
N GLU A 14 -10.65 -11.91 -33.12
CA GLU A 14 -10.76 -13.31 -33.56
C GLU A 14 -9.96 -14.24 -32.65
N HIS A 15 -8.74 -13.87 -32.28
CA HIS A 15 -7.94 -14.64 -31.32
C HIS A 15 -8.54 -14.62 -29.91
N PHE A 16 -9.08 -13.49 -29.47
CA PHE A 16 -9.60 -13.29 -28.11
C PHE A 16 -10.95 -13.98 -27.87
N LYS A 17 -11.89 -13.87 -28.83
CA LYS A 17 -13.26 -14.40 -28.72
C LYS A 17 -13.32 -15.89 -28.98
N ASN A 18 -12.49 -16.42 -29.87
CA ASN A 18 -12.46 -17.84 -30.20
C ASN A 18 -11.68 -18.66 -29.16
N ILE A 19 -11.77 -18.35 -27.87
CA ILE A 19 -11.17 -19.16 -26.79
C ILE A 19 -12.29 -20.03 -26.20
N PRO A 20 -12.32 -21.36 -26.47
CA PRO A 20 -13.31 -22.27 -25.89
C PRO A 20 -13.24 -22.26 -24.36
N LYS A 21 -14.40 -22.47 -23.70
CA LYS A 21 -14.51 -22.47 -22.24
C LYS A 21 -13.61 -23.52 -21.56
N GLU A 22 -13.41 -24.66 -22.22
CA GLU A 22 -12.66 -25.83 -21.70
C GLU A 22 -11.23 -25.92 -22.23
N LEU A 23 -10.73 -24.85 -22.87
CA LEU A 23 -9.38 -24.87 -23.45
C LEU A 23 -8.31 -24.91 -22.34
N SER A 24 -7.28 -25.74 -22.52
CA SER A 24 -6.12 -25.79 -21.61
C SER A 24 -5.50 -24.39 -21.39
N PRO A 25 -5.13 -24.00 -20.15
CA PRO A 25 -4.58 -22.68 -19.85
C PRO A 25 -3.36 -22.29 -20.70
N ILE A 26 -2.54 -23.26 -21.13
CA ILE A 26 -1.37 -23.02 -22.00
C ILE A 26 -1.81 -22.52 -23.38
N LEU A 27 -2.84 -23.14 -23.97
CA LEU A 27 -3.39 -22.73 -25.27
C LEU A 27 -4.16 -21.41 -25.15
N VAL A 28 -4.82 -21.17 -24.02
CA VAL A 28 -5.44 -19.87 -23.71
C VAL A 28 -4.36 -18.78 -23.68
N LYS A 29 -3.25 -19.01 -22.96
CA LYS A 29 -2.10 -18.10 -22.91
C LYS A 29 -1.58 -17.76 -24.31
N GLU A 30 -1.33 -18.76 -25.16
CA GLU A 30 -0.83 -18.53 -26.52
C GLU A 30 -1.79 -17.67 -27.36
N ARG A 31 -3.10 -17.95 -27.29
CA ARG A 31 -4.12 -17.17 -28.03
C ARG A 31 -4.22 -15.73 -27.52
N LEU A 32 -4.14 -15.53 -26.21
CA LEU A 32 -4.16 -14.18 -25.62
C LEU A 32 -2.92 -13.38 -26.01
N ILE A 33 -1.73 -14.00 -26.04
CA ILE A 33 -0.51 -13.34 -26.50
C ILE A 33 -0.64 -12.92 -27.98
N LYS A 34 -1.20 -13.78 -28.84
CA LYS A 34 -1.47 -13.43 -30.25
C LYS A 34 -2.46 -12.26 -30.36
N ALA A 35 -3.55 -12.29 -29.59
CA ALA A 35 -4.51 -11.18 -29.53
C ALA A 35 -3.84 -9.87 -29.08
N ASN A 36 -3.02 -9.94 -28.03
CA ASN A 36 -2.31 -8.78 -27.47
C ASN A 36 -1.36 -8.15 -28.50
N ASN A 37 -0.61 -8.97 -29.25
CA ASN A 37 0.25 -8.49 -30.34
C ASN A 37 -0.54 -7.78 -31.44
N CYS A 38 -1.72 -8.29 -31.80
CA CYS A 38 -2.61 -7.59 -32.74
C CYS A 38 -3.07 -6.24 -32.18
N TYR A 39 -3.41 -6.16 -30.89
CA TYR A 39 -3.84 -4.90 -30.28
C TYR A 39 -2.72 -3.87 -30.14
N TYR A 40 -1.47 -4.28 -29.86
CA TYR A 40 -0.32 -3.38 -29.91
C TYR A 40 -0.12 -2.79 -31.31
N LYS A 41 -0.26 -3.62 -32.36
CA LYS A 41 -0.25 -3.10 -33.73
C LYS A 41 -1.40 -2.13 -33.96
N ALA A 42 -2.61 -2.45 -33.50
CA ALA A 42 -3.75 -1.55 -33.64
C ALA A 42 -3.52 -0.18 -32.98
N ASP A 43 -2.88 -0.15 -31.80
CA ASP A 43 -2.51 1.08 -31.10
C ASP A 43 -1.49 1.88 -31.92
N SER A 44 -0.46 1.22 -32.45
CA SER A 44 0.58 1.87 -33.28
C SER A 44 0.05 2.47 -34.60
N TYR A 45 -1.05 1.95 -35.13
CA TYR A 45 -1.70 2.42 -36.36
C TYR A 45 -2.96 3.26 -36.11
N ALA A 46 -3.27 3.61 -34.86
CA ALA A 46 -4.44 4.42 -34.52
C ALA A 46 -4.30 5.83 -35.12
N GLY A 47 -5.26 6.21 -35.98
CA GLY A 47 -5.23 7.50 -36.67
C GLY A 47 -5.93 8.63 -35.91
N ASN A 48 -6.69 8.30 -34.87
CA ASN A 48 -7.48 9.25 -34.09
C ASN A 48 -7.65 8.79 -32.62
N PRO A 49 -8.11 9.67 -31.72
CA PRO A 49 -8.30 9.34 -30.30
C PRO A 49 -9.25 8.17 -30.05
N GLU A 50 -10.35 8.04 -30.81
CA GLU A 50 -11.33 6.96 -30.64
C GLU A 50 -10.74 5.58 -30.93
N GLU A 51 -9.99 5.46 -32.03
CA GLU A 51 -9.26 4.25 -32.39
C GLU A 51 -8.21 3.89 -31.35
N LYS A 52 -7.49 4.89 -30.85
CA LYS A 52 -6.47 4.72 -29.82
C LYS A 52 -7.09 4.26 -28.50
N ALA A 53 -8.11 4.95 -28.01
CA ALA A 53 -8.86 4.58 -26.80
C ALA A 53 -9.42 3.15 -26.90
N SER A 54 -9.95 2.78 -28.06
CA SER A 54 -10.44 1.42 -28.31
C SER A 54 -9.32 0.36 -28.33
N ALA A 55 -8.16 0.66 -28.92
CA ALA A 55 -7.02 -0.25 -28.93
C ALA A 55 -6.46 -0.44 -27.51
N LYS A 56 -6.34 0.65 -26.74
CA LYS A 56 -5.93 0.66 -25.34
C LYS A 56 -6.87 -0.15 -24.45
N LYS A 57 -8.19 0.02 -24.60
CA LYS A 57 -9.20 -0.80 -23.91
C LYS A 57 -9.02 -2.29 -24.20
N ASN A 58 -8.78 -2.67 -25.46
CA ASN A 58 -8.56 -4.07 -25.84
C ASN A 58 -7.24 -4.63 -25.28
N LEU A 59 -6.17 -3.84 -25.28
CA LEU A 59 -4.90 -4.19 -24.62
C LEU A 59 -5.12 -4.43 -23.13
N ALA A 60 -5.83 -3.52 -22.45
CA ALA A 60 -6.13 -3.61 -21.02
C ALA A 60 -6.86 -4.92 -20.69
N VAL A 61 -8.00 -5.17 -21.35
CA VAL A 61 -8.80 -6.39 -21.14
C VAL A 61 -7.98 -7.67 -21.41
N THR A 62 -7.13 -7.65 -22.44
CA THR A 62 -6.31 -8.81 -22.79
C THR A 62 -5.21 -9.04 -21.76
N ALA A 63 -4.52 -7.98 -21.32
CA ALA A 63 -3.49 -8.06 -20.29
C ALA A 63 -4.05 -8.58 -18.95
N GLY A 64 -5.22 -8.12 -18.52
CA GLY A 64 -5.87 -8.63 -17.31
C GLY A 64 -6.14 -10.13 -17.38
N ARG A 65 -6.67 -10.61 -18.52
CA ARG A 65 -6.90 -12.04 -18.75
C ARG A 65 -5.60 -12.84 -18.84
N ILE A 66 -4.52 -12.26 -19.36
CA ILE A 66 -3.19 -12.89 -19.34
C ILE A 66 -2.70 -13.03 -17.89
N ALA A 67 -2.84 -12.00 -17.05
CA ALA A 67 -2.44 -12.04 -15.65
C ALA A 67 -3.13 -13.19 -14.89
N GLU A 68 -4.44 -13.35 -15.09
CA GLU A 68 -5.22 -14.44 -14.48
C GLU A 68 -4.76 -15.83 -14.94
N ILE A 69 -4.46 -16.00 -16.23
CA ILE A 69 -3.94 -17.26 -16.75
C ILE A 69 -2.55 -17.55 -16.20
N PHE A 70 -1.69 -16.53 -16.08
CA PHE A 70 -0.37 -16.67 -15.48
C PHE A 70 -0.47 -17.04 -14.00
N ARG A 71 -1.42 -16.47 -13.26
CA ARG A 71 -1.74 -16.86 -11.87
C ARG A 71 -2.17 -18.33 -11.79
N ARG A 72 -3.07 -18.80 -12.67
CA ARG A 72 -3.50 -20.21 -12.74
C ARG A 72 -2.38 -21.17 -13.10
N LEU A 73 -1.50 -20.76 -14.00
CA LEU A 73 -0.31 -21.52 -14.39
C LEU A 73 0.84 -21.44 -13.37
N LYS A 74 0.68 -20.65 -12.30
CA LYS A 74 1.71 -20.40 -11.28
C LYS A 74 3.04 -19.91 -11.88
N GLU A 75 2.93 -19.02 -12.87
CA GLU A 75 4.07 -18.31 -13.44
C GLU A 75 4.70 -17.38 -12.40
N LYS A 76 5.89 -16.82 -12.70
CA LYS A 76 6.60 -15.95 -11.77
C LYS A 76 5.74 -14.73 -11.38
N ASN A 77 5.72 -14.39 -10.08
CA ASN A 77 4.98 -13.23 -9.56
C ASN A 77 5.31 -11.92 -10.31
N SER A 78 6.57 -11.72 -10.73
CA SER A 78 6.97 -10.56 -11.51
C SER A 78 6.25 -10.46 -12.86
N GLN A 79 5.99 -11.59 -13.53
CA GLN A 79 5.24 -11.63 -14.78
C GLN A 79 3.75 -11.37 -14.55
N ILE A 80 3.18 -11.93 -13.48
CA ILE A 80 1.78 -11.69 -13.10
C ILE A 80 1.57 -10.19 -12.81
N LYS A 81 2.43 -9.59 -11.97
CA LYS A 81 2.42 -8.15 -11.67
C LYS A 81 2.62 -7.28 -12.90
N PHE A 82 3.50 -7.67 -13.82
CA PHE A 82 3.69 -6.97 -15.08
C PHE A 82 2.38 -6.85 -15.86
N TYR A 83 1.64 -7.94 -16.04
CA TYR A 83 0.39 -7.90 -16.79
C TYR A 83 -0.75 -7.19 -16.05
N TYR A 84 -0.80 -7.26 -14.71
CA TYR A 84 -1.71 -6.40 -13.94
C TYR A 84 -1.39 -4.91 -14.13
N LYS A 85 -0.10 -4.55 -14.17
CA LYS A 85 0.34 -3.15 -14.35
C LYS A 85 -0.02 -2.65 -15.74
N GLU A 86 0.28 -3.44 -16.76
CA GLU A 86 -0.15 -3.16 -18.13
C GLU A 86 -1.66 -2.98 -18.18
N CYS A 87 -2.43 -3.90 -17.60
CA CYS A 87 -3.88 -3.82 -17.61
C CYS A 87 -4.42 -2.49 -17.05
N LEU A 88 -4.02 -2.12 -15.83
CA LEU A 88 -4.49 -0.89 -15.18
C LEU A 88 -3.97 0.36 -15.91
N SER A 89 -2.72 0.37 -16.36
CA SER A 89 -2.16 1.51 -17.12
C SER A 89 -2.90 1.74 -18.44
N GLN A 90 -3.17 0.67 -19.19
CA GLN A 90 -3.88 0.78 -20.47
C GLN A 90 -5.35 1.18 -20.26
N PHE A 91 -6.01 0.75 -19.16
CA PHE A 91 -7.35 1.26 -18.82
C PHE A 91 -7.31 2.76 -18.52
N LYS A 92 -6.35 3.23 -17.71
CA LYS A 92 -6.22 4.66 -17.39
C LYS A 92 -5.97 5.51 -18.65
N GLU A 93 -5.11 5.05 -19.54
CA GLU A 93 -4.87 5.71 -20.83
C GLU A 93 -6.13 5.70 -21.72
N ALA A 94 -6.83 4.57 -21.82
CA ALA A 94 -8.08 4.47 -22.57
C ALA A 94 -9.14 5.45 -22.04
N MET A 95 -9.26 5.57 -20.72
CA MET A 95 -10.19 6.47 -20.04
C MET A 95 -9.84 7.94 -20.29
N THR A 96 -8.55 8.28 -20.30
CA THR A 96 -8.08 9.66 -20.55
C THR A 96 -8.26 10.07 -22.01
N ILE A 97 -7.91 9.19 -22.95
CA ILE A 97 -8.00 9.48 -24.39
C ILE A 97 -9.46 9.43 -24.88
N GLY A 98 -10.25 8.54 -24.29
CA GLY A 98 -11.65 8.32 -24.62
C GLY A 98 -12.62 9.11 -23.76
N SER A 99 -12.23 10.22 -23.12
CA SER A 99 -13.09 10.99 -22.21
C SER A 99 -14.41 11.41 -22.84
N ASP A 100 -14.41 11.62 -24.16
CA ASP A 100 -15.57 12.11 -24.92
C ASP A 100 -16.44 10.96 -25.48
N ASN A 101 -16.18 9.71 -25.09
CA ASN A 101 -17.04 8.58 -25.44
C ASN A 101 -18.37 8.59 -24.67
N THR A 102 -19.24 7.65 -25.02
CA THR A 102 -20.52 7.47 -24.32
C THR A 102 -20.31 7.08 -22.86
N GLU A 103 -21.21 7.53 -21.98
CA GLU A 103 -21.20 7.21 -20.56
C GLU A 103 -21.12 5.68 -20.30
N ASP A 104 -21.92 4.88 -21.02
CA ASP A 104 -21.87 3.41 -20.95
C ASP A 104 -20.47 2.83 -21.23
N TRP A 105 -19.72 3.46 -22.14
CA TRP A 105 -18.38 2.99 -22.49
C TRP A 105 -17.37 3.31 -21.38
N LEU A 106 -17.52 4.47 -20.74
CA LEU A 106 -16.71 4.89 -19.60
C LEU A 106 -16.99 3.99 -18.38
N ILE A 107 -18.27 3.76 -18.07
CA ILE A 107 -18.70 2.86 -16.98
C ILE A 107 -18.17 1.44 -17.20
N ASP A 108 -18.18 0.93 -18.44
CA ASP A 108 -17.61 -0.38 -18.75
C ASP A 108 -16.09 -0.45 -18.48
N ILE A 109 -15.34 0.63 -18.72
CA ILE A 109 -13.92 0.70 -18.36
C ILE A 109 -13.74 0.72 -16.85
N GLU A 110 -14.46 1.59 -16.14
CA GLU A 110 -14.36 1.70 -14.68
C GLU A 110 -14.67 0.36 -14.01
N THR A 111 -15.76 -0.30 -14.42
CA THR A 111 -16.18 -1.60 -13.90
C THR A 111 -15.12 -2.67 -14.14
N LYS A 112 -14.56 -2.75 -15.36
CA LYS A 112 -13.52 -3.72 -15.68
C LYS A 112 -12.21 -3.44 -14.95
N SER A 113 -11.84 -2.17 -14.84
CA SER A 113 -10.65 -1.74 -14.09
C SER A 113 -10.79 -2.07 -12.60
N LEU A 114 -11.96 -1.84 -12.01
CA LEU A 114 -12.26 -2.21 -10.63
C LEU A 114 -12.13 -3.72 -10.42
N ASN A 115 -12.71 -4.55 -11.29
CA ASN A 115 -12.59 -6.00 -11.17
C ASN A 115 -11.12 -6.46 -11.22
N VAL A 116 -10.30 -5.84 -12.06
CA VAL A 116 -8.87 -6.13 -12.13
C VAL A 116 -8.16 -5.70 -10.85
N TRP A 117 -8.50 -4.53 -10.31
CA TRP A 117 -7.96 -4.07 -9.04
C TRP A 117 -8.29 -5.04 -7.89
N LEU A 118 -9.53 -5.50 -7.78
CA LEU A 118 -9.93 -6.49 -6.77
C LEU A 118 -9.18 -7.81 -6.91
N ASN A 119 -9.04 -8.32 -8.15
CA ASN A 119 -8.27 -9.55 -8.41
C ASN A 119 -6.77 -9.38 -8.09
N LEU A 120 -6.22 -8.20 -8.34
CA LEU A 120 -4.86 -7.86 -7.94
C LEU A 120 -4.72 -7.82 -6.42
N GLN A 121 -5.65 -7.16 -5.70
CA GLN A 121 -5.61 -7.11 -4.24
C GLN A 121 -5.60 -8.51 -3.62
N GLU A 122 -6.45 -9.42 -4.13
CA GLU A 122 -6.46 -10.82 -3.72
C GLU A 122 -5.10 -11.50 -3.96
N PHE A 123 -4.50 -11.28 -5.13
CA PHE A 123 -3.16 -11.81 -5.45
C PHE A 123 -2.05 -11.24 -4.53
N LEU A 124 -2.17 -9.99 -4.09
CA LEU A 124 -1.21 -9.35 -3.20
C LEU A 124 -1.31 -9.84 -1.74
N LEU A 125 -2.37 -10.55 -1.36
CA LEU A 125 -2.55 -11.10 -0.01
C LEU A 125 -1.52 -12.19 0.33
N ASP A 126 -0.92 -12.83 -0.67
CA ASP A 126 0.13 -13.83 -0.48
C ASP A 126 1.52 -13.20 -0.28
N GLU A 127 1.66 -11.89 -0.48
CA GLU A 127 2.94 -11.21 -0.29
C GLU A 127 3.19 -10.86 1.17
N ASN A 128 4.47 -10.87 1.56
CA ASN A 128 4.89 -10.25 2.81
C ASN A 128 4.57 -8.73 2.77
N MET A 129 4.52 -8.12 3.95
CA MET A 129 4.06 -6.73 4.10
C MET A 129 4.94 -5.73 3.32
N GLU A 130 6.26 -5.92 3.31
CA GLU A 130 7.20 -5.02 2.63
C GLU A 130 7.00 -5.04 1.11
N ASP A 131 6.85 -6.22 0.52
CA ASP A 131 6.59 -6.36 -0.91
C ASP A 131 5.17 -5.91 -1.29
N ARG A 132 4.20 -6.12 -0.40
CA ARG A 132 2.83 -5.62 -0.58
C ARG A 132 2.79 -4.09 -0.62
N ILE A 133 3.52 -3.41 0.26
CA ILE A 133 3.65 -1.94 0.26
C ILE A 133 4.19 -1.45 -1.08
N LYS A 134 5.32 -2.01 -1.55
CA LYS A 134 5.91 -1.67 -2.85
C LYS A 134 4.95 -1.92 -4.02
N SER A 135 4.17 -3.00 -3.94
CA SER A 135 3.13 -3.31 -4.91
C SER A 135 2.05 -2.21 -4.92
N TYR A 136 1.49 -1.86 -3.76
CA TYR A 136 0.50 -0.78 -3.67
C TYR A 136 1.04 0.54 -4.24
N GLU A 137 2.24 0.96 -3.85
CA GLU A 137 2.91 2.17 -4.39
C GLU A 137 3.05 2.13 -5.91
N THR A 138 3.30 0.94 -6.47
CA THR A 138 3.42 0.73 -7.91
C THR A 138 2.07 0.83 -8.62
N PHE A 139 0.99 0.31 -8.04
CA PHE A 139 -0.28 0.13 -8.75
C PHE A 139 -1.29 1.27 -8.54
N ILE A 140 -1.32 1.90 -7.36
CA ILE A 140 -2.26 2.98 -7.04
C ILE A 140 -2.28 4.11 -8.08
N PRO A 141 -1.15 4.54 -8.67
CA PRO A 141 -1.16 5.58 -9.70
C PRO A 141 -2.02 5.25 -10.93
N PHE A 142 -2.32 3.99 -11.18
CA PHE A 142 -3.09 3.52 -12.33
C PHE A 142 -4.58 3.29 -12.04
N ILE A 143 -5.01 3.39 -10.77
CA ILE A 143 -6.42 3.23 -10.39
C ILE A 143 -7.26 4.38 -10.96
N ILE A 144 -8.41 4.01 -11.51
CA ILE A 144 -9.46 4.93 -11.99
C ILE A 144 -10.54 5.03 -10.91
N GLY A 145 -11.08 6.22 -10.71
CA GLY A 145 -12.13 6.49 -9.72
C GLY A 145 -11.56 6.88 -8.37
N SER A 146 -11.99 8.04 -7.87
CA SER A 146 -11.46 8.62 -6.63
C SER A 146 -11.77 7.75 -5.40
N GLU A 147 -12.97 7.18 -5.30
CA GLU A 147 -13.34 6.34 -4.16
C GLU A 147 -12.49 5.07 -4.06
N ILE A 148 -12.25 4.39 -5.19
CA ILE A 148 -11.40 3.19 -5.24
C ILE A 148 -9.95 3.58 -4.89
N LYS A 149 -9.48 4.71 -5.39
CA LYS A 149 -8.13 5.22 -5.10
C LYS A 149 -7.98 5.60 -3.62
N SER A 150 -9.00 6.22 -3.02
CA SER A 150 -9.04 6.50 -1.58
C SER A 150 -8.93 5.22 -0.76
N SER A 151 -9.76 4.21 -1.09
CA SER A 151 -9.70 2.91 -0.43
C SER A 151 -8.32 2.25 -0.55
N ALA A 152 -7.71 2.30 -1.73
CA ALA A 152 -6.38 1.73 -1.97
C ALA A 152 -5.26 2.44 -1.18
N TYR A 153 -5.32 3.77 -1.05
CA TYR A 153 -4.38 4.51 -0.21
C TYR A 153 -4.57 4.22 1.28
N LYS A 154 -5.81 4.08 1.74
CA LYS A 154 -6.11 3.63 3.11
C LYS A 154 -5.52 2.25 3.37
N ASP A 155 -5.66 1.32 2.42
CA ASP A 155 -5.07 -0.02 2.50
C ASP A 155 -3.53 0.02 2.55
N LEU A 156 -2.90 0.88 1.76
CA LEU A 156 -1.46 1.12 1.81
C LEU A 156 -1.03 1.64 3.18
N ALA A 157 -1.71 2.66 3.72
CA ALA A 157 -1.43 3.20 5.06
C ALA A 157 -1.53 2.11 6.14
N ARG A 158 -2.57 1.26 6.06
CA ARG A 158 -2.75 0.12 6.96
C ARG A 158 -1.62 -0.91 6.86
N CYS A 159 -1.13 -1.21 5.65
CA CYS A 159 0.03 -2.09 5.48
C CYS A 159 1.29 -1.52 6.13
N ILE A 160 1.54 -0.22 5.95
CA ILE A 160 2.68 0.48 6.58
C ILE A 160 2.55 0.46 8.10
N PHE A 161 1.36 0.74 8.63
CA PHE A 161 1.07 0.70 10.06
C PHE A 161 1.34 -0.68 10.67
N HIS A 162 0.83 -1.75 10.06
CA HIS A 162 1.09 -3.11 10.55
C HIS A 162 2.58 -3.49 10.49
N LEU A 163 3.30 -3.07 9.44
CA LEU A 163 4.75 -3.28 9.38
C LEU A 163 5.46 -2.52 10.51
N ALA A 164 5.03 -1.30 10.82
CA ALA A 164 5.60 -0.50 11.90
C ALA A 164 5.42 -1.16 13.28
N ILE A 165 4.25 -1.75 13.53
CA ILE A 165 3.99 -2.55 14.74
C ILE A 165 4.94 -3.74 14.80
N SER A 166 5.13 -4.48 13.70
CA SER A 166 6.08 -5.59 13.67
C SER A 166 7.49 -5.15 14.03
N LYS A 167 7.98 -4.04 13.47
CA LYS A 167 9.32 -3.50 13.81
C LYS A 167 9.41 -3.05 15.26
N LEU A 168 8.32 -2.55 15.84
CA LEU A 168 8.29 -2.17 17.26
C LEU A 168 8.42 -3.39 18.18
N VAL A 169 7.73 -4.49 17.84
CA VAL A 169 7.86 -5.76 18.57
C VAL A 169 9.30 -6.28 18.53
N ASP A 170 9.97 -6.10 17.40
CA ASP A 170 11.40 -6.44 17.23
C ASP A 170 12.35 -5.44 17.92
N LYS A 171 11.82 -4.44 18.64
CA LYS A 171 12.55 -3.33 19.27
C LYS A 171 13.36 -2.47 18.28
N ASP A 172 13.04 -2.53 17.00
CA ASP A 172 13.57 -1.60 16.00
C ASP A 172 12.73 -0.31 15.99
N TYR A 173 12.93 0.49 17.04
CA TYR A 173 12.21 1.75 17.25
C TYR A 173 12.39 2.72 16.08
N LYS A 174 13.60 2.77 15.52
CA LYS A 174 13.92 3.68 14.42
C LYS A 174 13.13 3.34 13.15
N ALA A 175 13.10 2.06 12.77
CA ALA A 175 12.31 1.64 11.61
C ALA A 175 10.81 1.81 11.87
N SER A 176 10.33 1.44 13.08
CA SER A 176 8.93 1.60 13.47
C SER A 176 8.46 3.07 13.36
N LEU A 177 9.16 4.01 14.01
CA LEU A 177 8.82 5.44 13.99
C LEU A 177 8.89 6.02 12.57
N SER A 178 9.88 5.61 11.77
CA SER A 178 9.97 6.03 10.37
C SER A 178 8.76 5.57 9.56
N LEU A 179 8.28 4.34 9.78
CA LEU A 179 7.11 3.80 9.09
C LEU A 179 5.81 4.47 9.56
N LEU A 180 5.63 4.68 10.87
CA LEU A 180 4.48 5.40 11.41
C LEU A 180 4.36 6.81 10.81
N LYS A 181 5.48 7.54 10.73
CA LYS A 181 5.53 8.83 10.05
C LYS A 181 5.20 8.71 8.55
N GLY A 182 5.70 7.66 7.90
CA GLY A 182 5.45 7.37 6.48
C GLY A 182 3.98 7.09 6.16
N ALA A 183 3.20 6.58 7.12
CA ALA A 183 1.79 6.23 6.92
C ALA A 183 0.86 7.45 6.76
N TYR A 184 1.26 8.64 7.21
CA TYR A 184 0.43 9.85 7.07
C TYR A 184 0.27 10.33 5.63
N SER A 185 1.28 10.13 4.78
CA SER A 185 1.20 10.51 3.36
C SER A 185 0.08 9.76 2.62
N PRO A 186 0.01 8.42 2.65
CA PRO A 186 -1.11 7.71 2.03
C PRO A 186 -2.45 8.03 2.70
N LEU A 187 -2.53 8.29 4.02
CA LEU A 187 -3.79 8.74 4.61
C LEU A 187 -4.26 10.10 4.07
N THR A 188 -3.35 11.03 3.84
CA THR A 188 -3.66 12.36 3.29
C THR A 188 -4.16 12.24 1.85
N GLU A 189 -3.53 11.37 1.07
CA GLU A 189 -3.98 11.02 -0.26
C GLU A 189 -5.35 10.33 -0.23
N ALA A 190 -5.59 9.42 0.72
CA ALA A 190 -6.90 8.78 0.90
C ALA A 190 -7.98 9.84 1.15
N SER A 191 -7.79 10.74 2.12
CA SER A 191 -8.73 11.82 2.41
C SER A 191 -9.02 12.70 1.20
N THR A 192 -7.98 13.04 0.42
CA THR A 192 -8.11 13.90 -0.77
C THR A 192 -8.93 13.24 -1.88
N ASN A 193 -8.91 11.91 -1.96
CA ASN A 193 -9.65 11.14 -2.96
C ASN A 193 -11.03 10.68 -2.44
N THR A 194 -11.35 10.88 -1.16
CA THR A 194 -12.67 10.58 -0.62
C THR A 194 -13.68 11.62 -1.09
N ILE A 195 -14.74 11.16 -1.76
CA ILE A 195 -15.81 12.03 -2.25
C ILE A 195 -17.07 11.73 -1.43
N ARG A 196 -17.49 12.69 -0.58
CA ARG A 196 -18.83 12.73 0.05
C ARG A 196 -19.23 11.46 0.83
N SER A 197 -18.26 10.68 1.31
CA SER A 197 -18.50 9.49 2.11
C SER A 197 -18.03 9.72 3.54
N LYS A 198 -18.97 10.09 4.41
CA LYS A 198 -18.68 10.31 5.84
C LYS A 198 -18.10 9.05 6.51
N ILE A 199 -18.56 7.87 6.09
CA ILE A 199 -18.07 6.58 6.61
C ILE A 199 -16.59 6.40 6.25
N ALA A 200 -16.22 6.66 4.99
CA ALA A 200 -14.83 6.53 4.56
C ALA A 200 -13.92 7.59 5.23
N GLU A 201 -14.43 8.81 5.44
CA GLU A 201 -13.72 9.85 6.20
C GLU A 201 -13.46 9.42 7.65
N GLU A 202 -14.48 8.87 8.32
CA GLU A 202 -14.38 8.36 9.69
C GLU A 202 -13.39 7.20 9.80
N GLU A 203 -13.41 6.24 8.87
CA GLU A 203 -12.44 5.14 8.84
C GLU A 203 -10.99 5.62 8.65
N ILE A 204 -10.78 6.65 7.82
CA ILE A 204 -9.45 7.25 7.62
C ILE A 204 -8.99 7.96 8.88
N GLU A 205 -9.89 8.68 9.57
CA GLU A 205 -9.55 9.39 10.79
C GLU A 205 -9.29 8.45 11.96
N ASN A 206 -10.06 7.36 12.09
CA ASN A 206 -9.78 6.32 13.08
C ASN A 206 -8.38 5.72 12.88
N LEU A 207 -8.00 5.40 11.64
CA LEU A 207 -6.65 4.91 11.35
C LEU A 207 -5.57 5.98 11.62
N ARG A 208 -5.88 7.26 11.45
CA ARG A 208 -4.98 8.37 11.79
C ARG A 208 -4.75 8.46 13.29
N GLU A 209 -5.80 8.28 14.08
CA GLU A 209 -5.75 8.23 15.54
C GLU A 209 -4.94 7.02 16.02
N ASP A 210 -5.18 5.84 15.44
CA ASP A 210 -4.41 4.62 15.75
C ASP A 210 -2.90 4.81 15.51
N ILE A 211 -2.53 5.40 14.37
CA ILE A 211 -1.13 5.71 14.05
C ILE A 211 -0.56 6.72 15.06
N PHE A 212 -1.33 7.73 15.45
CA PHE A 212 -0.89 8.71 16.43
C PHE A 212 -0.63 8.07 17.80
N VAL A 213 -1.59 7.29 18.30
CA VAL A 213 -1.45 6.57 19.58
C VAL A 213 -0.23 5.65 19.54
N GLN A 214 -0.07 4.89 18.45
CA GLN A 214 1.06 3.98 18.32
C GLN A 214 2.41 4.71 18.20
N THR A 215 2.42 5.92 17.64
CA THR A 215 3.62 6.78 17.60
C THR A 215 4.02 7.19 19.00
N CYS A 216 3.07 7.66 19.82
CA CYS A 216 3.36 8.00 21.22
C CYS A 216 3.89 6.80 22.01
N ILE A 217 3.34 5.60 21.78
CA ILE A 217 3.82 4.36 22.41
C ILE A 217 5.24 4.02 21.94
N ALA A 218 5.51 4.10 20.63
CA ALA A 218 6.84 3.80 20.11
C ALA A 218 7.91 4.79 20.62
N GLU A 219 7.58 6.09 20.69
CA GLU A 219 8.45 7.13 21.23
C GLU A 219 8.71 6.91 22.73
N SER A 220 7.68 6.54 23.50
CA SER A 220 7.81 6.31 24.93
C SER A 220 8.65 5.06 25.22
N MET A 221 8.46 3.97 24.48
CA MET A 221 9.28 2.76 24.61
C MET A 221 10.75 3.04 24.26
N GLN A 222 11.00 3.85 23.24
CA GLN A 222 12.36 4.26 22.87
C GLN A 222 13.00 5.11 23.96
N ALA A 223 12.29 6.13 24.46
CA ALA A 223 12.77 7.00 25.53
C ALA A 223 13.07 6.21 26.81
N LEU A 224 12.19 5.27 27.17
CA LEU A 224 12.39 4.39 28.32
C LEU A 224 13.65 3.52 28.15
N ASN A 225 13.85 2.94 26.96
CA ASN A 225 15.03 2.11 26.69
C ASN A 225 16.34 2.90 26.78
N ILE A 226 16.34 4.15 26.27
CA ILE A 226 17.49 5.06 26.37
C ILE A 226 17.74 5.44 27.83
N ALA A 227 16.70 5.81 28.58
CA ALA A 227 16.81 6.19 29.98
C ALA A 227 17.33 5.03 30.85
N ASP A 228 16.81 3.81 30.67
CA ASP A 228 17.29 2.62 31.37
C ASP A 228 18.78 2.35 31.05
N ALA A 229 19.19 2.45 29.78
CA ALA A 229 20.59 2.27 29.39
C ALA A 229 21.52 3.37 29.97
N MET A 230 21.04 4.61 30.01
CA MET A 230 21.77 5.73 30.62
C MET A 230 21.91 5.55 32.14
N LEU A 231 20.85 5.10 32.81
CA LEU A 231 20.86 4.81 34.24
C LEU A 231 21.86 3.71 34.58
N ASP A 232 21.81 2.58 33.87
CA ASP A 232 22.75 1.48 34.05
C ASP A 232 24.21 1.96 33.86
N SER A 233 24.46 2.77 32.82
CA SER A 233 25.80 3.31 32.60
C SER A 233 26.26 4.26 33.70
N THR A 234 25.37 5.07 34.26
CA THR A 234 25.69 6.06 35.30
C THR A 234 25.94 5.38 36.65
N ILE A 235 25.24 4.29 36.94
CA ILE A 235 25.38 3.54 38.20
C ILE A 235 26.61 2.62 38.18
N TYR A 236 26.83 1.89 37.08
CA TYR A 236 27.82 0.80 37.06
C TYR A 236 29.15 1.15 36.38
N ASN A 237 29.19 2.17 35.52
CA ASN A 237 30.40 2.49 34.75
C ASN A 237 31.11 3.78 35.19
N GLU A 238 30.54 4.55 36.12
CA GLU A 238 31.17 5.77 36.65
C GLU A 238 31.64 5.54 38.09
N GLU A 239 32.86 5.97 38.42
CA GLU A 239 33.42 5.86 39.78
C GLU A 239 32.69 6.77 40.77
N ASP A 240 32.21 7.93 40.30
CA ASP A 240 31.39 8.87 41.05
C ASP A 240 30.05 9.08 40.34
N VAL A 241 28.94 9.06 41.09
CA VAL A 241 27.61 9.27 40.52
C VAL A 241 27.45 10.72 40.05
N ASN A 242 27.30 10.91 38.74
CA ASN A 242 27.00 12.20 38.17
C ASN A 242 25.51 12.56 38.35
N PHE A 243 25.19 13.35 39.38
CA PHE A 243 23.82 13.77 39.68
C PHE A 243 23.13 14.55 38.56
N ASP A 244 23.87 15.28 37.72
CA ASP A 244 23.26 15.99 36.59
C ASP A 244 22.69 14.99 35.56
N LYS A 245 23.36 13.86 35.35
CA LYS A 245 22.86 12.77 34.49
C LYS A 245 21.62 12.11 35.07
N ILE A 246 21.57 11.93 36.39
CA ILE A 246 20.40 11.39 37.08
C ILE A 246 19.17 12.28 36.85
N TRP A 247 19.32 13.61 36.89
CA TRP A 247 18.22 14.52 36.60
C TRP A 247 17.73 14.42 35.14
N VAL A 248 18.65 14.29 34.18
CA VAL A 248 18.28 14.04 32.77
C VAL A 248 17.48 12.75 32.63
N ILE A 249 17.91 11.66 33.28
CA ILE A 249 17.20 10.38 33.27
C ILE A 249 15.80 10.50 33.87
N ILE A 250 15.64 11.24 34.98
CA ILE A 250 14.33 11.50 35.59
C ILE A 250 13.43 12.28 34.62
N ASP A 251 13.97 13.27 33.92
CA ASP A 251 13.21 14.04 32.94
C ASP A 251 12.83 13.20 31.71
N ASP A 252 13.67 12.27 31.28
CA ASP A 252 13.33 11.28 30.25
C ASP A 252 12.19 10.36 30.69
N TYR A 253 12.20 9.84 31.93
CA TYR A 253 11.08 9.06 32.46
C TYR A 253 9.79 9.89 32.58
N ARG A 254 9.88 11.18 32.94
CA ARG A 254 8.73 12.08 32.93
C ARG A 254 8.21 12.31 31.52
N ASN A 255 9.09 12.38 30.53
CA ASN A 255 8.71 12.48 29.13
C ASN A 255 7.95 11.23 28.67
N VAL A 256 8.38 10.02 29.07
CA VAL A 256 7.63 8.77 28.85
C VAL A 256 6.19 8.90 29.37
N ILE A 257 6.00 9.33 30.62
CA ILE A 257 4.68 9.52 31.24
C ILE A 257 3.83 10.52 30.45
N ASN A 258 4.44 11.63 29.99
CA ASN A 258 3.72 12.65 29.24
C ASN A 258 3.26 12.13 27.86
N LEU A 259 4.09 11.36 27.16
CA LEU A 259 3.76 10.76 25.87
C LEU A 259 2.62 9.74 25.99
N THR A 260 2.64 8.93 27.04
CA THR A 260 1.69 7.83 27.22
C THR A 260 0.42 8.20 27.98
N ARG A 261 0.32 9.45 28.47
CA ARG A 261 -0.76 9.90 29.36
C ARG A 261 -2.15 9.49 28.90
N GLY A 262 -2.76 8.57 29.64
CA GLY A 262 -4.12 8.05 29.39
C GLY A 262 -4.25 7.13 28.16
N ARG A 263 -3.12 6.72 27.58
CA ARG A 263 -3.03 5.86 26.38
C ARG A 263 -2.31 4.54 26.67
N ASP A 264 -1.25 4.58 27.47
CA ASP A 264 -0.49 3.41 27.88
C ASP A 264 -0.11 3.50 29.36
N ILE A 265 -1.03 2.97 30.18
CA ILE A 265 -0.94 2.97 31.65
C ILE A 265 0.23 2.10 32.13
N GLU A 266 0.58 1.05 31.38
CA GLU A 266 1.68 0.17 31.73
C GLU A 266 3.02 0.91 31.64
N MET A 267 3.25 1.65 30.55
CA MET A 267 4.44 2.49 30.41
C MET A 267 4.48 3.61 31.45
N GLU A 268 3.34 4.22 31.78
CA GLU A 268 3.27 5.19 32.89
C GLU A 268 3.70 4.56 34.22
N ALA A 269 3.21 3.35 34.53
CA ALA A 269 3.53 2.66 35.77
C ALA A 269 5.02 2.27 35.83
N ILE A 270 5.59 1.79 34.73
CA ILE A 270 7.01 1.45 34.63
C ILE A 270 7.87 2.70 34.89
N ALA A 271 7.60 3.80 34.17
CA ALA A 271 8.37 5.04 34.33
C ALA A 271 8.26 5.61 35.76
N ASN A 272 7.05 5.64 36.34
CA ASN A 272 6.86 6.06 37.73
C ASN A 272 7.61 5.15 38.73
N SER A 273 7.61 3.83 38.49
CA SER A 273 8.37 2.90 39.34
C SER A 273 9.87 3.14 39.25
N ARG A 274 10.41 3.46 38.06
CA ARG A 274 11.84 3.78 37.88
C ARG A 274 12.22 5.05 38.62
N ILE A 275 11.42 6.11 38.49
CA ILE A 275 11.60 7.36 39.24
C ILE A 275 11.58 7.09 40.76
N GLY A 276 10.63 6.28 41.22
CA GLY A 276 10.52 5.88 42.63
C GLY A 276 11.78 5.17 43.15
N ASN A 277 12.35 4.25 42.36
CA ASN A 277 13.57 3.53 42.73
C ASN A 277 14.81 4.45 42.79
N ILE A 278 14.86 5.52 41.99
CA ILE A 278 15.95 6.51 42.06
C ILE A 278 15.86 7.31 43.36
N TYR A 279 14.65 7.76 43.74
CA TYR A 279 14.47 8.52 44.99
C TYR A 279 14.56 7.68 46.25
N TYR A 280 14.14 6.41 46.18
CA TYR A 280 14.09 5.49 47.30
C TYR A 280 14.66 4.12 46.88
N PRO A 281 15.99 4.01 46.71
CA PRO A 281 16.62 2.74 46.37
C PRO A 281 16.34 1.70 47.47
N LYS A 282 15.83 0.54 47.06
CA LYS A 282 15.45 -0.55 47.99
C LYS A 282 16.68 -1.21 48.64
N ASP A 283 17.82 -1.10 48.00
CA ASP A 283 19.11 -1.53 48.52
C ASP A 283 19.86 -0.27 48.95
N GLY A 284 19.80 0.04 50.25
CA GLY A 284 20.55 1.15 50.81
C GLY A 284 22.06 0.93 50.60
N HIS A 285 22.69 1.87 49.91
CA HIS A 285 24.12 2.15 50.03
C HIS A 285 24.30 3.35 50.96
#